data_AF-A0AAC9BU00-F1
#
_entry.id   AF-A0AAC9BU00-F1
#
_cell.length_a   1.000
_cell.length_b   1.000
_cell.length_c   1.000
_cell.angle_alpha   90.00
_cell.angle_beta   90.00
_cell.angle_gamma   90.00
#
_symmetry.space_group_name_H-M   'P 1'
#
loop_
_entity.id
_entity.type
_entity.pdbx_description
1 polymer ?
#
loop_
_entity_poly.entity_id
_entity_poly.type
_entity_poly.pdbx_seq_one_letter_code
_entity_poly.pdbx_strand_id
1 'polypeptide(L)'
;MPLDPRANAPERIAAPAPLPHVSRRALKRVKNPIPAPAECRYCGDDVHLVCNSEIYRGRSFGDWPYAYLCRGCRAYVGLHPQTDIPLGTLADDKLRALRNRSKAAFHDHMEKAGMSRTGAYQWLAEKMGIDVGVCHFGWFDHAECLAAERVVEQSRPQTAMAQAFAKAQ
;
A
#
# COMPACT_ATOMS: atom_id res chain seq x y z
N MET A 1 12.04 10.45 -8.23
CA MET A 1 11.09 10.24 -7.14
C MET A 1 11.32 11.29 -6.05
N PRO A 2 10.36 12.20 -5.80
CA PRO A 2 10.46 13.18 -4.70
C PRO A 2 10.69 12.54 -3.34
N LEU A 3 11.35 13.29 -2.45
CA LEU A 3 11.55 12.97 -1.04
C LEU A 3 10.77 13.95 -0.17
N ASP A 4 10.53 13.56 1.08
CA ASP A 4 9.97 14.48 2.08
C ASP A 4 10.96 15.65 2.29
N PRO A 5 10.55 16.91 2.11
CA PRO A 5 11.44 18.07 2.23
C PRO A 5 12.03 18.17 3.65
N ARG A 6 11.29 17.72 4.67
CA ARG A 6 11.75 17.68 6.05
C ARG A 6 12.96 16.76 6.22
N ALA A 7 13.25 15.86 5.29
CA ALA A 7 14.41 14.97 5.35
C ALA A 7 15.76 15.70 5.22
N ASN A 8 15.80 16.87 4.57
CA ASN A 8 17.00 17.67 4.33
C ASN A 8 16.96 19.06 4.97
N ALA A 9 15.80 19.48 5.47
CA ALA A 9 15.59 20.75 6.16
C ALA A 9 16.50 20.89 7.41
N PRO A 10 17.01 22.06 7.79
CA PRO A 10 17.83 22.21 9.00
C PRO A 10 17.01 22.20 10.30
N GLU A 11 15.71 22.49 10.24
CA GLU A 11 14.84 22.69 11.41
C GLU A 11 14.60 21.41 12.21
N ARG A 12 14.33 21.50 13.51
CA ARG A 12 13.94 20.32 14.30
C ARG A 12 12.58 19.81 13.84
N ILE A 13 12.47 18.50 13.58
CA ILE A 13 11.18 17.88 13.28
C ILE A 13 10.45 17.61 14.59
N ALA A 14 9.32 18.28 14.78
CA ALA A 14 8.38 17.95 15.85
C ALA A 14 7.59 16.70 15.45
N ALA A 15 7.68 15.65 16.26
CA ALA A 15 6.91 14.43 16.04
C ALA A 15 5.46 14.68 16.51
N PRO A 16 4.44 14.48 15.66
CA PRO A 16 3.06 14.59 16.10
C PRO A 16 2.75 13.47 17.11
N ALA A 17 2.05 13.81 18.19
CA ALA A 17 1.61 12.81 19.15
C ALA A 17 0.70 11.76 18.46
N PRO A 18 0.80 10.46 18.83
CA PRO A 18 1.60 9.88 19.91
C PRO A 18 2.98 9.38 19.46
N LEU A 19 3.52 9.83 18.32
CA LEU A 19 4.82 9.37 17.86
C LEU A 19 5.94 9.82 18.82
N PRO A 20 6.87 8.93 19.19
CA PRO A 20 7.98 9.29 20.07
C PRO A 20 9.02 10.14 19.33
N HIS A 21 9.14 9.97 18.01
CA HIS A 21 10.05 10.72 17.15
C HIS A 21 9.67 10.57 15.67
N VAL A 22 10.26 11.42 14.82
CA VAL A 22 10.30 11.26 13.36
C VAL A 22 11.76 11.36 12.93
N SER A 23 12.28 10.32 12.27
CA SER A 23 13.69 10.18 11.92
C SER A 23 13.98 10.70 10.51
N ARG A 24 14.89 11.68 10.40
CA ARG A 24 15.36 12.21 9.10
C ARG A 24 15.92 11.12 8.19
N ARG A 25 16.72 10.21 8.77
CA ARG A 25 17.26 9.06 8.04
C ARG A 25 16.15 8.16 7.52
N ALA A 26 15.06 8.00 8.27
CA ALA A 26 13.89 7.24 7.83
C ALA A 26 13.12 7.93 6.70
N LEU A 27 12.90 9.24 6.80
CA LEU A 27 12.25 10.03 5.74
C LEU A 27 12.98 9.89 4.38
N LYS A 28 14.32 9.87 4.38
CA LYS A 28 15.11 9.67 3.13
C LYS A 28 14.88 8.34 2.42
N ARG A 29 14.41 7.31 3.15
CA ARG A 29 14.11 5.99 2.58
C ARG A 29 12.77 5.97 1.85
N VAL A 30 11.82 6.81 2.25
CA VAL A 30 10.50 6.85 1.65
C VAL A 30 10.58 7.66 0.36
N LYS A 31 10.27 7.01 -0.76
CA LYS A 31 10.23 7.62 -2.09
C LYS A 31 8.78 7.90 -2.45
N ASN A 32 8.52 9.05 -3.08
CA ASN A 32 7.16 9.51 -3.37
C ASN A 32 6.27 9.53 -2.12
N PRO A 33 6.67 10.23 -1.04
CA PRO A 33 5.85 10.27 0.16
C PRO A 33 4.50 10.92 -0.15
N ILE A 34 3.44 10.35 0.41
CA ILE A 34 2.09 10.91 0.38
C ILE A 34 1.82 11.66 1.69
N PRO A 35 1.01 12.73 1.66
CA PRO A 35 0.72 13.50 2.86
C PRO A 35 -0.09 12.70 3.88
N ALA A 36 0.04 13.07 5.15
CA ALA A 36 -0.84 12.58 6.20
C ALA A 36 -2.30 12.96 5.88
N PRO A 37 -3.26 12.01 5.91
CA PRO A 37 -4.66 12.30 5.69
C PRO A 37 -5.22 13.08 6.90
N ALA A 38 -5.85 14.22 6.63
CA ALA A 38 -6.60 14.98 7.64
C ALA A 38 -8.08 14.57 7.69
N GLU A 39 -8.66 14.29 6.51
CA GLU A 39 -10.08 13.94 6.34
C GLU A 39 -10.23 12.54 5.71
N CYS A 40 -11.27 11.82 6.11
CA CYS A 40 -11.56 10.50 5.61
C CYS A 40 -12.24 10.55 4.24
N ARG A 41 -11.60 9.99 3.22
CA ARG A 41 -12.14 9.84 1.85
C ARG A 41 -13.44 9.04 1.70
N TYR A 42 -13.93 8.41 2.78
CA TYR A 42 -15.12 7.56 2.77
C TYR A 42 -16.33 8.23 3.44
N CYS A 43 -16.13 8.89 4.58
CA CYS A 43 -17.23 9.46 5.38
C CYS A 43 -17.07 10.96 5.69
N GLY A 44 -15.95 11.59 5.33
CA GLY A 44 -15.68 13.00 5.62
C GLY A 44 -15.25 13.31 7.05
N ASP A 45 -15.21 12.32 7.95
CA ASP A 45 -14.77 12.54 9.33
C ASP A 45 -13.26 12.79 9.44
N ASP A 46 -12.86 13.39 10.56
CA ASP A 46 -11.46 13.58 10.93
C ASP A 46 -10.68 12.26 11.04
N VAL A 47 -9.40 12.34 10.70
CA VAL A 47 -8.45 11.23 10.76
C VAL A 47 -7.41 11.52 11.82
N HIS A 48 -7.24 10.58 12.74
CA HIS A 48 -6.34 10.74 13.88
C HIS A 48 -5.13 9.83 13.77
N LEU A 49 -3.97 10.34 14.18
CA LEU A 49 -2.78 9.53 14.39
C LEU A 49 -2.89 8.79 15.73
N VAL A 50 -2.81 7.47 15.70
CA VAL A 50 -3.09 6.60 16.86
C VAL A 50 -2.06 5.48 16.99
N CYS A 51 -1.98 4.88 18.18
CA CYS A 51 -1.39 3.56 18.34
C CYS A 51 -2.33 2.49 17.74
N ASN A 52 -1.80 1.50 17.02
CA ASN A 52 -2.60 0.49 16.33
C ASN A 52 -3.35 -0.45 17.30
N SER A 53 -3.07 -0.40 18.60
CA SER A 53 -3.88 -1.08 19.62
C SER A 53 -5.34 -0.62 19.63
N GLU A 54 -5.64 0.63 19.24
CA GLU A 54 -7.01 1.12 19.05
C GLU A 54 -7.72 0.42 17.88
N ILE A 55 -6.94 -0.10 16.93
CA ILE A 55 -7.43 -0.85 15.77
C ILE A 55 -7.65 -2.30 16.18
N TYR A 56 -6.70 -2.89 16.90
CA TYR A 56 -6.65 -4.32 17.19
C TYR A 56 -6.99 -4.67 18.64
N ARG A 57 -8.05 -4.04 19.19
CA ARG A 57 -8.66 -4.41 20.49
C ARG A 57 -7.65 -4.48 21.64
N GLY A 58 -6.80 -3.47 21.75
CA GLY A 58 -5.78 -3.36 22.81
C GLY A 58 -4.45 -4.03 22.49
N ARG A 59 -4.34 -4.80 21.40
CA ARG A 59 -3.09 -5.46 21.01
C ARG A 59 -2.26 -4.57 20.08
N SER A 60 -1.00 -4.35 20.44
CA SER A 60 -0.05 -3.63 19.59
C SER A 60 0.70 -4.60 18.66
N PHE A 61 0.95 -4.19 17.42
CA PHE A 61 1.67 -4.99 16.42
C PHE A 61 2.79 -4.20 15.74
N GLY A 62 3.97 -4.83 15.62
CA GLY A 62 5.15 -4.30 14.94
C GLY A 62 5.93 -3.28 15.77
N ASP A 63 7.16 -2.97 15.34
CA ASP A 63 8.09 -2.09 16.06
C ASP A 63 7.75 -0.60 15.92
N TRP A 64 6.89 -0.25 14.95
CA TRP A 64 6.36 1.09 14.75
C TRP A 64 4.84 1.03 14.68
N PRO A 65 4.15 0.83 15.83
CA PRO A 65 2.75 0.43 15.89
C PRO A 65 1.81 1.64 15.76
N TYR A 66 2.01 2.48 14.75
CA TYR A 66 1.25 3.71 14.56
C TYR A 66 0.50 3.70 13.24
N ALA A 67 -0.67 4.33 13.23
CA ALA A 67 -1.54 4.41 12.06
C ALA A 67 -2.36 5.70 12.08
N TYR A 68 -2.75 6.16 10.90
CA TYR A 68 -3.85 7.10 10.74
C TYR A 68 -5.17 6.32 10.71
N LEU A 69 -6.12 6.71 11.55
CA LEU A 69 -7.40 6.04 11.75
C LEU A 69 -8.55 7.05 11.67
N CYS A 70 -9.52 6.77 10.82
CA CYS A 70 -10.84 7.37 10.90
C CYS A 70 -11.68 6.60 11.93
N ARG A 71 -12.18 7.29 12.96
CA ARG A 71 -13.00 6.65 14.01
C ARG A 71 -14.42 6.37 13.56
N GLY A 72 -14.98 7.15 12.63
CA GLY A 72 -16.34 6.97 12.13
C GLY A 72 -16.52 5.70 11.31
N CYS A 73 -15.75 5.54 10.22
CA CYS A 73 -15.87 4.38 9.32
C CYS A 73 -14.80 3.30 9.53
N ARG A 74 -13.86 3.49 10.46
CA ARG A 74 -12.77 2.54 10.77
C ARG A 74 -11.80 2.27 9.61
N ALA A 75 -11.80 3.12 8.58
CA ALA A 75 -10.72 3.13 7.59
C ALA A 75 -9.40 3.56 8.26
N TYR A 76 -8.30 2.90 7.91
CA TYR A 76 -7.00 3.22 8.47
C TYR A 76 -5.86 2.95 7.49
N VAL A 77 -4.69 3.52 7.80
CA VAL A 77 -3.42 3.22 7.13
C VAL A 77 -2.26 3.28 8.12
N GLY A 78 -1.40 2.26 8.09
CA GLY A 78 -0.18 2.23 8.91
C GLY A 78 0.89 3.19 8.40
N LEU A 79 1.95 3.38 9.17
CA LEU A 79 3.05 4.29 8.83
C LEU A 79 4.33 3.56 8.41
N HIS A 80 5.15 4.23 7.61
CA HIS A 80 6.53 3.81 7.39
C HIS A 80 7.32 3.91 8.72
N PRO A 81 8.16 2.91 9.06
CA PRO A 81 8.85 2.88 10.35
C PRO A 81 9.69 4.13 10.63
N GLN A 82 9.56 4.66 11.86
CA GLN A 82 10.22 5.87 12.35
C GLN A 82 9.83 7.16 11.60
N THR A 83 8.67 7.16 10.95
CA THR A 83 8.12 8.33 10.26
C THR A 83 6.65 8.52 10.62
N ASP A 84 6.11 9.66 10.22
CA ASP A 84 4.67 9.96 10.15
C ASP A 84 4.12 9.79 8.71
N ILE A 85 4.90 9.22 7.78
CA ILE A 85 4.45 9.05 6.38
C ILE A 85 3.61 7.77 6.28
N PRO A 86 2.37 7.84 5.75
CA PRO A 86 1.54 6.66 5.60
C PRO A 86 2.09 5.70 4.53
N LEU A 87 1.88 4.40 4.74
CA LEU A 87 2.24 3.33 3.79
C LEU A 87 1.43 3.37 2.47
N GLY A 88 0.39 4.19 2.44
CA GLY A 88 -0.56 4.28 1.35
C GLY A 88 -1.79 5.12 1.70
N THR A 89 -2.89 4.95 0.97
CA THR A 89 -4.12 5.68 1.29
C THR A 89 -4.88 4.98 2.42
N LEU A 90 -5.74 5.74 3.11
CA LEU A 90 -6.78 5.16 3.97
C LEU A 90 -7.54 4.07 3.20
N ALA A 91 -7.75 2.94 3.88
CA ALA A 91 -8.49 1.81 3.36
C ALA A 91 -9.47 1.32 4.40
N ASP A 92 -10.72 1.17 3.99
CA ASP A 92 -11.76 0.45 4.73
C ASP A 92 -11.51 -1.07 4.68
N ASP A 93 -12.31 -1.83 5.41
CA ASP A 93 -12.19 -3.28 5.50
C ASP A 93 -12.19 -3.96 4.13
N LYS A 94 -13.06 -3.48 3.21
CA LYS A 94 -13.19 -4.01 1.86
C LYS A 94 -11.93 -3.76 1.04
N LEU A 95 -11.42 -2.52 1.00
CA LEU A 95 -10.21 -2.21 0.25
C LEU A 95 -8.99 -2.92 0.85
N ARG A 96 -8.89 -3.05 2.18
CA ARG A 96 -7.78 -3.79 2.81
C ARG A 96 -7.79 -5.26 2.41
N ALA A 97 -8.95 -5.92 2.43
CA ALA A 97 -9.08 -7.30 1.98
C ALA A 97 -8.70 -7.45 0.49
N LEU A 98 -9.16 -6.53 -0.35
CA LEU A 98 -8.88 -6.52 -1.78
C LEU A 98 -7.40 -6.28 -2.10
N ARG A 99 -6.75 -5.32 -1.43
CA ARG A 99 -5.29 -5.09 -1.52
C ARG A 99 -4.49 -6.31 -1.10
N ASN A 100 -4.88 -6.97 0.00
CA ASN A 100 -4.18 -8.17 0.47
C ASN A 100 -4.31 -9.33 -0.53
N ARG A 101 -5.52 -9.57 -1.05
CA ARG A 101 -5.79 -10.64 -2.03
C ARG A 101 -5.04 -10.41 -3.34
N SER A 102 -5.20 -9.22 -3.92
CA SER A 102 -4.56 -8.87 -5.20
C SER A 102 -3.03 -8.91 -5.10
N LYS A 103 -2.47 -8.41 -3.99
CA LYS A 103 -1.03 -8.48 -3.71
C LYS A 103 -0.54 -9.92 -3.55
N ALA A 104 -1.30 -10.79 -2.89
CA ALA A 104 -0.96 -12.20 -2.75
C ALA A 104 -0.92 -12.89 -4.12
N ALA A 105 -1.95 -12.71 -4.95
CA ALA A 105 -1.99 -13.25 -6.31
C ALA A 105 -0.81 -12.77 -7.17
N PHE A 106 -0.44 -11.48 -7.04
CA PHE A 106 0.73 -10.91 -7.71
C PHE A 106 2.05 -11.52 -7.21
N HIS A 107 2.24 -11.68 -5.89
CA HIS A 107 3.44 -12.31 -5.34
C HIS A 107 3.57 -13.78 -5.78
N ASP A 108 2.47 -14.53 -5.81
CA ASP A 108 2.45 -15.91 -6.31
C ASP A 108 2.87 -15.97 -7.78
N HIS A 109 2.40 -15.02 -8.60
CA HIS A 109 2.81 -14.93 -10.01
C HIS A 109 4.29 -14.57 -10.14
N MET A 110 4.76 -13.56 -9.39
CA MET A 110 6.16 -13.14 -9.35
C MET A 110 7.09 -14.31 -9.02
N GLU A 111 6.75 -15.11 -8.00
CA GLU A 111 7.52 -16.28 -7.59
C GLU A 111 7.54 -17.35 -8.68
N LYS A 112 6.36 -17.73 -9.22
CA LYS A 112 6.24 -18.75 -10.27
C LYS A 112 6.93 -18.36 -11.59
N ALA A 113 6.94 -17.06 -11.90
CA ALA A 113 7.61 -16.53 -13.08
C ALA A 113 9.12 -16.26 -12.86
N GLY A 114 9.65 -16.49 -11.64
CA GLY A 114 11.05 -16.23 -11.32
C GLY A 114 11.44 -14.75 -11.42
N MET A 115 10.49 -13.83 -11.25
CA MET A 115 10.74 -12.40 -11.41
C MET A 115 11.41 -11.82 -10.15
N SER A 116 12.39 -10.94 -10.36
CA SER A 116 12.84 -10.06 -9.27
C SER A 116 11.70 -9.14 -8.84
N ARG A 117 11.69 -8.68 -7.59
CA ARG A 117 10.69 -7.73 -7.10
C ARG A 117 10.61 -6.49 -7.99
N THR A 118 11.75 -5.89 -8.33
CA THR A 118 11.79 -4.70 -9.20
C THR A 118 11.17 -5.00 -10.57
N GLY A 119 11.57 -6.11 -11.19
CA GLY A 119 11.03 -6.52 -12.50
C GLY A 119 9.53 -6.79 -12.46
N ALA A 120 9.03 -7.42 -11.40
CA ALA A 120 7.61 -7.71 -11.26
C ALA A 120 6.76 -6.43 -11.12
N TYR A 121 7.23 -5.43 -10.37
CA TYR A 121 6.52 -4.15 -10.27
C TYR A 121 6.60 -3.33 -11.57
N GLN A 122 7.72 -3.38 -12.30
CA GLN A 122 7.83 -2.78 -13.64
C GLN A 122 6.86 -3.43 -14.62
N TRP A 123 6.82 -4.76 -14.65
CA TRP A 123 5.90 -5.53 -15.48
C TRP A 123 4.43 -5.23 -15.16
N LEU A 124 4.06 -5.21 -13.87
CA LEU A 124 2.68 -4.93 -13.47
C LEU A 124 2.28 -3.51 -13.88
N ALA A 125 3.16 -2.52 -13.65
CA ALA A 125 2.93 -1.14 -14.03
C ALA A 125 2.73 -1.00 -15.56
N GLU A 126 3.58 -1.65 -16.35
CA GLU A 126 3.46 -1.69 -17.81
C GLU A 126 2.11 -2.28 -18.25
N LYS A 127 1.71 -3.42 -17.68
CA LYS A 127 0.43 -4.08 -18.01
C LYS A 127 -0.80 -3.30 -17.58
N MET A 128 -0.70 -2.55 -16.48
CA MET A 128 -1.76 -1.67 -16.00
C MET A 128 -1.76 -0.30 -16.70
N GLY A 129 -0.72 0.04 -17.46
CA GLY A 129 -0.58 1.34 -18.13
C GLY A 129 -0.34 2.49 -17.15
N ILE A 130 0.31 2.24 -16.01
CA ILE A 130 0.60 3.24 -14.98
C ILE A 130 2.11 3.42 -14.77
N ASP A 131 2.50 4.55 -14.17
CA ASP A 131 3.91 4.76 -13.80
C ASP A 131 4.35 3.78 -12.70
N VAL A 132 5.56 3.26 -12.80
CA VAL A 132 6.12 2.32 -11.81
C VAL A 132 6.23 2.95 -10.42
N GLY A 133 6.44 4.26 -10.34
CA GLY A 133 6.54 5.01 -9.09
C GLY A 133 5.22 5.14 -8.33
N VAL A 134 4.08 4.87 -8.97
CA VAL A 134 2.75 4.83 -8.35
C VAL A 134 2.16 3.42 -8.28
N CYS A 135 2.82 2.43 -8.88
CA CYS A 135 2.43 1.02 -8.84
C CYS A 135 2.73 0.41 -7.46
N HIS A 136 1.89 0.72 -6.47
CA HIS A 136 2.04 0.23 -5.11
C HIS A 136 0.69 -0.23 -4.56
N PHE A 137 0.59 -1.48 -4.10
CA PHE A 137 -0.69 -2.02 -3.60
C PHE A 137 -1.29 -1.23 -2.43
N GLY A 138 -0.48 -0.51 -1.64
CA GLY A 138 -0.99 0.40 -0.61
C GLY A 138 -1.67 1.65 -1.17
N TRP A 139 -1.50 1.95 -2.45
CA TRP A 139 -2.05 3.12 -3.13
C TRP A 139 -3.28 2.76 -3.97
N PHE A 140 -3.32 1.53 -4.47
CA PHE A 140 -4.41 1.04 -5.31
C PHE A 140 -5.79 1.19 -4.67
N ASP A 141 -6.74 1.69 -5.43
CA ASP A 141 -8.16 1.62 -5.11
C ASP A 141 -8.78 0.27 -5.50
N HIS A 142 -10.11 0.20 -5.49
CA HIS A 142 -10.82 -1.03 -5.86
C HIS A 142 -10.60 -1.40 -7.32
N ALA A 143 -10.68 -0.44 -8.24
CA ALA A 143 -10.55 -0.69 -9.66
C ALA A 143 -9.12 -1.11 -10.02
N GLU A 144 -8.12 -0.48 -9.42
CA GLU A 144 -6.70 -0.79 -9.63
C GLU A 144 -6.34 -2.16 -9.07
N CYS A 145 -6.85 -2.54 -7.89
CA CYS A 145 -6.66 -3.90 -7.37
C CYS A 145 -7.28 -4.96 -8.30
N LEU A 146 -8.49 -4.73 -8.81
CA LEU A 146 -9.14 -5.65 -9.75
C LEU A 146 -8.43 -5.68 -11.11
N ALA A 147 -7.86 -4.55 -11.57
CA ALA A 147 -7.03 -4.52 -12.75
C ALA A 147 -5.74 -5.34 -12.56
N ALA A 148 -5.07 -5.21 -11.41
CA ALA A 148 -3.89 -6.00 -11.09
C ALA A 148 -4.19 -7.52 -11.07
N GLU A 149 -5.32 -7.92 -10.48
CA GLU A 149 -5.76 -9.34 -10.50
C GLU A 149 -5.98 -9.84 -11.91
N ARG A 150 -6.69 -9.08 -12.76
CA ARG A 150 -6.92 -9.44 -14.17
C ARG A 150 -5.61 -9.60 -14.95
N VAL A 151 -4.66 -8.70 -14.75
CA VAL A 151 -3.32 -8.79 -15.38
C VAL A 151 -2.64 -10.11 -14.98
N VAL A 152 -2.67 -10.45 -13.70
CA VAL A 152 -2.09 -11.69 -13.18
C VAL A 152 -2.79 -12.92 -13.75
N GLU A 153 -4.12 -12.93 -13.79
CA GLU A 153 -4.93 -14.04 -14.31
C GLU A 153 -4.67 -14.29 -15.80
N GLN A 154 -4.66 -13.23 -16.61
CA GLN A 154 -4.38 -13.32 -18.06
C GLN A 154 -2.95 -13.78 -18.37
N SER A 155 -2.03 -13.61 -17.41
CA SER A 155 -0.63 -13.97 -17.56
C SER A 155 -0.32 -15.39 -17.05
N ARG A 156 -1.32 -16.12 -16.57
CA ARG A 156 -1.16 -17.54 -16.23
C ARG A 156 -1.10 -18.34 -17.53
N PRO A 157 -0.17 -19.30 -17.65
CA PRO A 157 -0.14 -20.18 -18.81
C PRO A 157 -1.48 -20.93 -18.91
N GLN A 158 -2.08 -20.93 -20.11
CA GLN A 158 -3.28 -21.74 -20.35
C GLN A 158 -2.94 -23.21 -20.08
N THR A 159 -3.79 -23.89 -19.32
CA THR A 159 -3.64 -25.33 -19.08
C THR A 159 -3.82 -26.08 -20.40
N ALA A 160 -3.17 -27.24 -20.53
CA ALA A 160 -3.30 -28.09 -21.72
C ALA A 160 -4.77 -28.43 -22.04
N MET A 161 -5.62 -28.58 -21.03
CA MET A 161 -7.07 -28.74 -21.19
C MET A 161 -7.74 -27.49 -21.81
N ALA A 162 -7.46 -26.28 -21.30
CA ALA A 162 -8.05 -25.06 -21.83
C ALA A 162 -7.64 -24.82 -23.30
N GLN A 163 -6.38 -25.14 -23.64
CA GLN A 163 -5.87 -25.08 -25.02
C GLN A 163 -6.55 -26.10 -25.95
N ALA A 164 -6.83 -27.31 -25.44
CA ALA A 164 -7.50 -28.36 -26.21
C ALA A 164 -8.97 -28.01 -26.49
N PHE A 165 -9.70 -27.46 -25.52
CA PHE A 165 -11.10 -27.04 -25.70
C PHE A 165 -11.25 -25.86 -26.69
N ALA A 166 -10.34 -24.88 -26.65
CA ALA A 166 -10.37 -23.74 -27.57
C ALA A 166 -10.05 -24.11 -29.03
N LYS A 167 -9.31 -25.21 -29.26
CA LYS A 167 -9.02 -25.73 -30.60
C LYS A 167 -10.12 -26.64 -31.17
N ALA A 168 -11.07 -27.06 -30.33
CA ALA A 168 -12.18 -27.93 -30.71
C ALA A 168 -13.48 -27.17 -31.03
N GLN A 169 -13.44 -25.82 -31.03
CA GLN A 169 -14.54 -24.93 -31.40
C GLN A 169 -14.27 -24.23 -32.73
#